data_AF-A0AAD4GG01-F1
#
_entry.id   AF-A0AAD4GG01-F1
#
_cell.length_a   1.000
_cell.length_b   1.000
_cell.length_c   1.000
_cell.angle_alpha   90.00
_cell.angle_beta   90.00
_cell.angle_gamma   90.00
#
_symmetry.space_group_name_H-M   'P 1'
#
loop_
_entity.id
_entity.type
_entity.pdbx_description
1 polymer ?
#
loop_
_entity_poly.entity_id
_entity_poly.type
_entity_poly.pdbx_seq_one_letter_code
_entity_poly.pdbx_strand_id
1 'polypeptide(L)'
;MKTRVVACGVSLANARDLGEWIGAPSHAIFNFSPSSRPLDMDIHLQSFTIPHYPSLMIAMSKPAYLAIVEYAPTKPVIVFVSSRRQCCLTVDDLLLHCAADNNADRFLNVDEADLQPHLDRISDKSLVECLKHGIGYYHEALSKQDKVIVERLFESGAIQAFRFTCALFPL
;
A
#
# COMPACT_ATOMS: atom_id res chain seq x y z
N MET A 1 11.16 -35.09 -25.27
CA MET A 1 11.82 -34.03 -24.48
C MET A 1 11.30 -34.10 -23.05
N LYS A 2 12.17 -33.99 -22.04
CA LYS A 2 11.77 -33.98 -20.62
C LYS A 2 11.49 -32.53 -20.21
N THR A 3 10.27 -32.23 -19.80
CA THR A 3 9.89 -30.86 -19.37
C THR A 3 10.46 -30.58 -17.97
N ARG A 4 11.20 -29.48 -17.83
CA ARG A 4 11.72 -29.03 -16.53
C ARG A 4 10.65 -28.17 -15.86
N VAL A 5 10.22 -28.57 -14.67
CA VAL A 5 9.31 -27.78 -13.82
C VAL A 5 10.14 -27.00 -12.80
N VAL A 6 9.85 -25.72 -12.65
CA VAL A 6 10.43 -24.85 -11.63
C VAL A 6 9.27 -24.23 -10.88
N ALA A 7 9.23 -24.43 -9.56
CA ALA A 7 8.21 -23.86 -8.69
C ALA A 7 8.83 -22.78 -7.81
N CYS A 8 8.23 -21.58 -7.84
CA CYS A 8 8.61 -20.45 -7.00
C CYS A 8 7.45 -20.13 -6.07
N GLY A 9 7.73 -19.93 -4.79
CA GLY A 9 6.71 -19.66 -3.78
C GLY A 9 7.29 -18.92 -2.58
N VAL A 10 6.40 -18.56 -1.66
CA VAL A 10 6.79 -18.04 -0.34
C VAL A 10 7.36 -19.15 0.54
N SER A 11 7.96 -18.79 1.67
CA SER A 11 8.39 -19.75 2.69
C SER A 11 7.25 -20.67 3.11
N LEU A 12 7.48 -21.99 3.05
CA LEU A 12 6.46 -23.00 3.37
C LEU A 12 6.90 -23.84 4.56
N ALA A 13 5.95 -24.18 5.45
CA ALA A 13 6.21 -25.11 6.54
C ALA A 13 6.47 -26.54 6.01
N ASN A 14 5.79 -26.93 4.93
CA ASN A 14 5.83 -28.27 4.33
C ASN A 14 6.41 -28.28 2.91
N ALA A 15 7.50 -27.53 2.68
CA ALA A 15 8.14 -27.43 1.37
C ALA A 15 8.62 -28.79 0.80
N ARG A 16 8.93 -29.76 1.68
CA ARG A 16 9.40 -31.08 1.29
C ARG A 16 8.32 -31.89 0.58
N ASP A 17 7.12 -31.94 1.14
CA ASP A 17 5.98 -32.67 0.56
C ASP A 17 5.61 -32.11 -0.82
N LEU A 18 5.67 -30.77 -0.95
CA LEU A 18 5.42 -30.10 -2.23
C LEU A 18 6.51 -30.44 -3.27
N GLY A 19 7.77 -30.46 -2.86
CA GLY A 19 8.87 -30.84 -3.73
C GLY A 19 8.77 -32.30 -4.19
N GLU A 20 8.43 -33.21 -3.28
CA GLU A 20 8.20 -34.63 -3.59
C GLU A 20 7.01 -34.80 -4.54
N TRP A 21 5.91 -34.06 -4.35
CA TRP A 21 4.74 -34.05 -5.23
C TRP A 21 5.06 -33.61 -6.67
N ILE A 22 5.93 -32.60 -6.83
CA ILE A 22 6.40 -32.11 -8.14
C ILE A 22 7.47 -33.05 -8.76
N GLY A 23 7.99 -34.00 -7.98
CA GLY A 23 9.07 -34.89 -8.39
C GLY A 23 10.45 -34.22 -8.38
N ALA A 24 10.62 -33.18 -7.56
CA ALA A 24 11.91 -32.52 -7.34
C ALA A 24 12.78 -33.36 -6.39
N PRO A 25 14.07 -33.58 -6.70
CA PRO A 25 14.97 -34.28 -5.80
C PRO A 25 15.27 -33.42 -4.56
N SER A 26 15.54 -34.04 -3.41
CA SER A 26 15.69 -33.33 -2.12
C SER A 26 16.75 -32.22 -2.12
N HIS A 27 17.82 -32.37 -2.90
CA HIS A 27 18.89 -31.36 -3.02
C HIS A 27 18.48 -30.13 -3.86
N ALA A 28 17.36 -30.20 -4.58
CA ALA A 28 16.83 -29.10 -5.40
C ALA A 28 15.63 -28.41 -4.73
N ILE A 29 15.30 -28.77 -3.49
CA ILE A 29 14.24 -28.12 -2.70
C ILE A 29 14.89 -27.04 -1.84
N PHE A 30 14.73 -25.79 -2.24
CA PHE A 30 15.21 -24.64 -1.48
C PHE A 30 14.05 -24.00 -0.72
N ASN A 31 14.10 -24.03 0.61
CA ASN A 31 13.12 -23.40 1.48
C ASN A 31 13.84 -22.45 2.44
N PHE A 32 13.46 -21.19 2.41
CA PHE A 32 14.09 -20.14 3.21
C PHE A 32 13.13 -19.68 4.30
N SER A 33 13.67 -19.28 5.46
CA SER A 33 12.87 -18.67 6.53
C SER A 33 12.28 -17.33 6.04
N PRO A 34 11.09 -16.90 6.50
CA PRO A 34 10.56 -15.57 6.21
C PRO A 34 11.48 -14.41 6.62
N SER A 35 12.43 -14.67 7.53
CA SER A 35 13.47 -13.73 7.97
C SER A 35 14.66 -13.64 7.01
N SER A 36 14.85 -14.59 6.10
CA SER A 36 15.93 -14.61 5.12
C SER A 36 15.59 -13.71 3.93
N ARG A 37 15.50 -12.40 4.18
CA ARG A 37 15.22 -11.37 3.18
C ARG A 37 16.49 -10.57 2.89
N PRO A 38 16.70 -10.11 1.65
CA PRO A 38 17.83 -9.22 1.32
C PRO A 38 17.77 -7.88 2.06
N LEU A 39 16.57 -7.45 2.45
CA LEU A 39 16.31 -6.23 3.21
C LEU A 39 15.60 -6.59 4.52
N ASP A 40 16.10 -6.02 5.61
CA ASP A 40 15.49 -6.15 6.93
C ASP A 40 14.11 -5.49 6.93
N MET A 41 13.20 -6.08 7.71
CA MET A 41 11.81 -5.65 7.80
C MET A 41 11.36 -5.65 9.25
N ASP A 42 11.00 -4.46 9.75
CA ASP A 42 10.45 -4.27 11.09
C ASP A 42 8.92 -4.37 11.05
N ILE A 43 8.36 -5.17 11.97
CA ILE A 43 6.92 -5.40 12.06
C ILE A 43 6.43 -4.89 13.42
N HIS A 44 5.53 -3.92 13.38
CA HIS A 44 4.87 -3.38 14.57
C HIS A 44 3.40 -3.83 14.58
N LEU A 45 2.97 -4.45 15.68
CA LEU A 45 1.59 -4.92 15.86
C LEU A 45 0.90 -4.05 16.91
N GLN A 46 -0.15 -3.35 16.49
CA GLN A 46 -1.02 -2.58 17.38
C GLN A 46 -2.38 -3.26 17.50
N SER A 47 -2.74 -3.65 18.72
CA SER A 47 -4.03 -4.30 19.01
C SER A 47 -5.10 -3.28 19.39
N PHE A 48 -6.33 -3.57 18.98
CA PHE A 48 -7.52 -2.78 19.31
C PHE A 48 -8.61 -3.71 19.83
N THR A 49 -9.32 -3.28 20.87
CA THR A 49 -10.33 -4.10 21.58
C THR A 49 -11.78 -3.69 21.26
N ILE A 50 -11.99 -2.74 20.36
CA ILE A 50 -13.31 -2.20 20.03
C ILE A 50 -14.08 -3.20 19.14
N PRO A 51 -15.24 -3.74 19.58
CA PRO A 51 -15.99 -4.73 18.81
C PRO A 51 -16.81 -4.11 17.66
N HIS A 52 -17.21 -2.85 17.79
CA HIS A 52 -17.99 -2.15 16.78
C HIS A 52 -17.10 -1.63 15.65
N TYR A 53 -17.29 -2.18 14.45
CA TYR A 53 -16.40 -1.98 13.30
C TYR A 53 -16.22 -0.50 12.86
N PRO A 54 -17.27 0.33 12.70
CA PRO A 54 -17.09 1.74 12.38
C PRO A 54 -16.28 2.51 13.42
N SER A 55 -16.54 2.26 14.71
CA SER A 55 -15.81 2.90 15.82
C SER A 55 -14.36 2.45 15.87
N LEU A 56 -14.10 1.18 15.56
CA LEU A 56 -12.75 0.64 15.42
C LEU A 56 -11.98 1.38 14.32
N MET A 57 -12.55 1.56 13.13
CA MET A 57 -11.89 2.25 12.03
C MET A 57 -11.55 3.71 12.36
N ILE A 58 -12.46 4.42 13.03
CA ILE A 58 -12.21 5.81 13.48
C ILE A 58 -11.08 5.83 14.52
N ALA A 59 -11.10 4.91 15.47
CA ALA A 59 -10.04 4.80 16.49
C ALA A 59 -8.67 4.45 15.90
N MET A 60 -8.62 3.76 14.76
CA MET A 60 -7.38 3.43 14.04
C MET A 60 -6.85 4.59 13.18
N SER A 61 -7.66 5.58 12.83
CA SER A 61 -7.25 6.69 11.94
C SER A 61 -6.05 7.49 12.48
N LYS A 62 -6.12 7.92 13.74
CA LYS A 62 -5.07 8.72 14.38
C LYS A 62 -3.78 7.93 14.60
N PRO A 63 -3.80 6.69 15.13
CA PRO A 63 -2.59 5.86 15.19
C PRO A 63 -1.97 5.60 13.81
N ALA A 64 -2.77 5.39 12.77
CA ALA A 64 -2.25 5.22 11.42
C ALA A 64 -1.48 6.46 10.93
N TYR A 65 -2.03 7.66 11.15
CA TYR A 65 -1.34 8.92 10.85
C TYR A 65 -0.01 9.05 11.62
N LEU A 66 -0.03 8.80 12.93
CA LEU A 66 1.18 8.89 13.77
C LEU A 66 2.25 7.88 13.32
N ALA A 67 1.86 6.66 12.96
CA ALA A 67 2.79 5.66 12.45
C ALA A 67 3.44 6.10 11.12
N ILE A 68 2.69 6.74 10.22
CA ILE A 68 3.26 7.29 8.98
C ILE A 68 4.33 8.34 9.31
N VAL A 69 4.01 9.27 10.21
CA VAL A 69 4.92 10.36 10.60
C VAL A 69 6.17 9.82 11.33
N GLU A 70 6.01 8.80 12.17
CA GLU A 70 7.10 8.22 12.96
C GLU A 70 8.05 7.37 12.10
N TYR A 71 7.52 6.41 11.33
CA TYR A 71 8.33 5.41 10.64
C TYR A 71 8.76 5.84 9.23
N ALA A 72 7.99 6.71 8.57
CA ALA A 72 8.20 7.06 7.18
C ALA A 72 7.87 8.54 6.88
N PRO A 73 8.60 9.50 7.46
CA PRO A 73 8.32 10.93 7.32
C PRO A 73 8.50 11.47 5.91
N THR A 74 9.40 10.90 5.10
CA THR A 74 9.63 11.29 3.70
C THR A 74 9.61 10.11 2.72
N LYS A 75 9.41 8.89 3.24
CA LYS A 75 9.42 7.67 2.45
C LYS A 75 8.01 7.36 1.95
N PRO A 76 7.87 6.71 0.79
CA PRO A 76 6.57 6.27 0.29
C PRO A 76 5.92 5.28 1.27
N VAL A 77 4.63 5.49 1.54
CA VAL A 77 3.83 4.66 2.44
C VAL A 77 2.61 4.10 1.75
N ILE A 78 2.36 2.83 2.04
CA ILE A 78 1.21 2.10 1.53
C ILE A 78 0.27 1.76 2.68
N VAL A 79 -1.00 2.17 2.56
CA VAL A 79 -2.04 1.87 3.56
C VAL A 79 -3.10 0.95 2.95
N PHE A 80 -3.30 -0.22 3.56
CA PHE A 80 -4.31 -1.19 3.14
C PHE A 80 -5.60 -1.04 3.94
N VAL A 81 -6.73 -1.06 3.25
CA VAL A 81 -8.05 -1.00 3.88
C VAL A 81 -9.03 -2.02 3.34
N SER A 82 -10.00 -2.33 4.19
CA SER A 82 -11.01 -3.37 3.99
C SER A 82 -12.06 -3.08 2.91
N SER A 83 -12.35 -1.82 2.58
CA SER A 83 -13.40 -1.49 1.59
C SER A 83 -13.15 -0.19 0.83
N ARG A 84 -13.79 -0.05 -0.33
CA ARG A 84 -13.78 1.18 -1.14
C ARG A 84 -14.42 2.36 -0.42
N ARG A 85 -15.52 2.17 0.30
CA ARG A 85 -16.15 3.28 1.04
C ARG A 85 -15.26 3.77 2.16
N GLN A 86 -14.64 2.84 2.88
CA GLN A 86 -13.64 3.18 3.88
C GLN A 86 -12.46 3.92 3.22
N CYS A 87 -12.16 3.60 1.95
CA CYS A 87 -11.16 4.24 1.09
C CYS A 87 -11.24 5.76 0.99
N CYS A 88 -12.45 6.31 0.97
CA CYS A 88 -12.61 7.76 0.96
C CYS A 88 -12.50 8.28 2.40
N LEU A 89 -13.22 7.66 3.34
CA LEU A 89 -13.28 8.13 4.74
C LEU A 89 -11.91 8.26 5.41
N THR A 90 -11.04 7.24 5.29
CA THR A 90 -9.70 7.36 5.94
C THR A 90 -8.77 8.33 5.22
N VAL A 91 -9.01 8.67 3.94
CA VAL A 91 -8.24 9.74 3.28
C VAL A 91 -8.68 11.08 3.87
N ASP A 92 -9.99 11.30 3.98
CA ASP A 92 -10.54 12.50 4.63
C ASP A 92 -10.04 12.62 6.08
N ASP A 93 -10.02 11.52 6.83
CA ASP A 93 -9.48 11.49 8.20
C ASP A 93 -7.98 11.84 8.22
N LEU A 94 -7.18 11.31 7.29
CA LEU A 94 -5.75 11.61 7.20
C LEU A 94 -5.51 13.08 6.87
N LEU A 95 -6.25 13.64 5.91
CA LEU A 95 -6.20 15.07 5.56
C LEU A 95 -6.59 15.94 6.75
N LEU A 96 -7.61 15.54 7.50
CA LEU A 96 -8.03 16.23 8.72
C LEU A 96 -6.93 16.22 9.79
N HIS A 97 -6.25 15.09 9.99
CA HIS A 97 -5.12 15.00 10.93
C HIS A 97 -3.92 15.83 10.45
N CYS A 98 -3.65 15.90 9.15
CA CYS A 98 -2.60 16.78 8.59
C CYS A 98 -2.92 18.26 8.79
N ALA A 99 -4.18 18.64 8.57
CA ALA A 99 -4.65 20.00 8.81
C ALA A 99 -4.55 20.38 10.30
N ALA A 100 -4.84 19.44 11.21
CA ALA A 100 -4.68 19.65 12.65
C ALA A 100 -3.21 19.84 13.08
N ASP A 101 -2.27 19.22 12.36
CA ASP A 101 -0.82 19.35 12.58
C ASP A 101 -0.20 20.61 11.92
N ASN A 102 -1.02 21.50 11.34
CA ASN A 102 -0.60 22.70 10.59
C ASN A 102 0.36 22.39 9.41
N ASN A 103 0.29 21.20 8.84
CA ASN A 103 1.11 20.80 7.69
C ASN A 103 0.25 20.02 6.70
N ALA A 104 -0.63 20.74 6.00
CA ALA A 104 -1.64 20.17 5.12
C ALA A 104 -1.05 19.42 3.91
N ASP A 105 0.10 19.89 3.40
CA ASP A 105 0.73 19.33 2.18
C ASP A 105 1.99 18.51 2.52
N ARG A 106 2.07 17.98 3.75
CA ARG A 106 3.22 17.21 4.24
C ARG A 106 3.59 16.02 3.34
N PHE A 107 2.60 15.42 2.68
CA PHE A 107 2.79 14.23 1.84
C PHE A 107 3.11 14.55 0.38
N LEU A 108 3.17 15.83 0.02
CA LEU A 108 3.52 16.29 -1.30
C LEU A 108 5.01 16.65 -1.33
N ASN A 109 5.78 15.96 -2.18
CA ASN A 109 7.23 16.18 -2.31
C ASN A 109 7.58 17.08 -3.50
N VAL A 110 6.58 17.59 -4.23
CA VAL A 110 6.71 18.29 -5.51
C VAL A 110 5.81 19.51 -5.51
N ASP A 111 6.18 20.56 -6.25
CA ASP A 111 5.36 21.76 -6.35
C ASP A 111 4.04 21.47 -7.09
N GLU A 112 2.95 22.14 -6.67
CA GLU A 112 1.61 21.97 -7.28
C GLU A 112 1.64 22.21 -8.80
N ALA A 113 2.52 23.10 -9.28
CA ALA A 113 2.68 23.42 -10.70
C ALA A 113 3.12 22.21 -11.55
N ASP A 114 3.99 21.36 -11.01
CA ASP A 114 4.48 20.16 -11.69
C ASP A 114 3.44 19.02 -11.64
N LEU A 115 2.57 19.03 -10.63
CA LEU A 115 1.48 18.07 -10.48
C LEU A 115 0.28 18.39 -11.39
N GLN A 116 -0.02 19.67 -11.62
CA GLN A 116 -1.16 20.15 -12.41
C GLN A 116 -1.37 19.45 -13.77
N PRO A 117 -0.35 19.26 -14.64
CA PRO A 117 -0.55 18.59 -15.93
C PRO A 117 -0.97 17.12 -15.81
N HIS A 118 -0.70 16.49 -14.67
CA HIS A 118 -1.16 15.14 -14.36
C HIS A 118 -2.59 15.15 -13.81
N LEU A 119 -2.94 16.14 -12.99
CA LEU A 119 -4.30 16.31 -12.44
C LEU A 119 -5.34 16.57 -13.52
N ASP A 120 -4.99 17.35 -14.55
CA ASP A 120 -5.89 17.68 -15.66
C ASP A 120 -6.30 16.45 -16.50
N ARG A 121 -5.53 15.36 -16.39
CA ARG A 121 -5.75 14.10 -17.11
C ARG A 121 -6.57 13.09 -16.29
N ILE A 122 -6.87 13.39 -15.04
CA ILE A 122 -7.62 12.50 -14.15
C ILE A 122 -9.12 12.74 -14.31
N SER A 123 -9.87 11.64 -14.39
CA SER A 123 -11.33 11.72 -14.59
C SER A 123 -12.10 11.94 -13.27
N ASP A 124 -11.59 11.41 -12.17
CA ASP A 124 -12.22 11.47 -10.85
C ASP A 124 -11.80 12.74 -10.08
N LYS A 125 -12.76 13.63 -9.81
CA LYS A 125 -12.52 14.90 -9.11
C LYS A 125 -12.10 14.70 -7.65
N SER A 126 -12.64 13.68 -6.99
CA SER A 126 -12.28 13.38 -5.60
C SER A 126 -10.82 12.93 -5.50
N LEU A 127 -10.35 12.19 -6.51
CA LEU A 127 -8.95 11.78 -6.60
C LEU A 127 -8.04 13.00 -6.82
N VAL A 128 -8.45 13.95 -7.66
CA VAL A 128 -7.68 15.20 -7.89
C VAL A 128 -7.51 15.99 -6.59
N GLU A 129 -8.58 16.17 -5.80
CA GLU A 129 -8.51 16.87 -4.51
C GLU A 129 -7.56 16.17 -3.53
N CYS A 130 -7.61 14.83 -3.45
CA CYS A 130 -6.71 14.08 -2.58
C CYS A 130 -5.23 14.20 -3.02
N LEU A 131 -4.98 14.11 -4.33
CA LEU A 131 -3.63 14.15 -4.89
C LEU A 131 -2.95 15.50 -4.69
N LYS A 132 -3.70 16.60 -4.67
CA LYS A 132 -3.17 17.94 -4.36
C LYS A 132 -2.48 18.01 -3.00
N HIS A 133 -2.99 17.24 -2.04
CA HIS A 133 -2.40 17.13 -0.70
C HIS A 133 -1.39 15.97 -0.59
N GLY A 134 -1.00 15.35 -1.71
CA GLY A 134 -0.01 14.27 -1.74
C GLY A 134 -0.56 12.89 -1.33
N ILE A 135 -1.88 12.71 -1.28
CA ILE A 135 -2.53 11.43 -0.94
C ILE A 135 -3.28 10.88 -2.16
N GLY A 136 -2.86 9.71 -2.64
CA GLY A 136 -3.55 8.97 -3.71
C GLY A 136 -4.33 7.77 -3.17
N TYR A 137 -5.47 7.46 -3.79
CA TYR A 137 -6.14 6.18 -3.59
C TYR A 137 -6.17 5.35 -4.87
N TYR A 138 -6.15 4.03 -4.69
CA TYR A 138 -6.20 3.07 -5.78
C TYR A 138 -7.21 1.96 -5.49
N HIS A 139 -8.14 1.80 -6.42
CA HIS A 139 -9.14 0.75 -6.36
C HIS A 139 -9.54 0.29 -7.76
N GLU A 140 -10.12 -0.90 -7.85
CA GLU A 140 -10.49 -1.53 -9.12
C GLU A 140 -11.37 -0.65 -10.02
N ALA A 141 -12.28 0.13 -9.42
CA ALA A 141 -13.22 0.99 -10.14
C ALA A 141 -12.60 2.28 -10.73
N LEU A 142 -11.29 2.54 -10.55
CA LEU A 142 -10.63 3.67 -11.22
C LEU A 142 -10.45 3.37 -12.71
N SER A 143 -10.43 4.42 -13.53
CA SER A 143 -10.13 4.26 -14.96
C SER A 143 -8.69 3.75 -15.13
N LYS A 144 -8.42 3.05 -16.24
CA LYS A 144 -7.05 2.58 -16.54
C LYS A 144 -6.04 3.73 -16.62
N GLN A 145 -6.48 4.90 -17.09
CA GLN A 145 -5.66 6.08 -17.18
C GLN A 145 -5.33 6.65 -15.80
N ASP A 146 -6.32 6.78 -14.92
CA ASP A 146 -6.09 7.27 -13.54
C ASP A 146 -5.13 6.35 -12.79
N LYS A 147 -5.30 5.03 -12.92
CA LYS A 147 -4.40 4.03 -12.31
C LYS A 147 -2.95 4.25 -12.70
N VAL A 148 -2.67 4.39 -14.00
CA VAL A 148 -1.31 4.61 -14.52
C VAL A 148 -0.73 5.94 -14.04
N ILE A 149 -1.54 7.00 -13.95
CA ILE A 149 -1.08 8.31 -13.46
C ILE A 149 -0.69 8.22 -11.99
N VAL A 150 -1.54 7.63 -11.15
CA VAL A 150 -1.31 7.51 -9.71
C VAL A 150 -0.10 6.61 -9.44
N GLU A 151 0.06 5.50 -10.16
CA GLU A 151 1.24 4.63 -10.09
C GLU A 151 2.53 5.40 -10.43
N ARG A 152 2.54 6.17 -11.54
CA ARG A 152 3.72 6.96 -11.94
C ARG A 152 4.08 8.05 -10.94
N LEU A 153 3.08 8.76 -10.41
CA LEU A 153 3.31 9.79 -9.41
C LEU A 153 3.94 9.19 -8.14
N PHE A 154 3.50 8.00 -7.75
CA PHE A 154 4.07 7.28 -6.59
C PHE A 154 5.49 6.76 -6.86
N GLU A 155 5.74 6.13 -8.01
CA GLU A 155 7.08 5.63 -8.38
C GLU A 155 8.11 6.76 -8.49
N SER A 156 7.68 7.92 -8.97
CA SER A 156 8.54 9.11 -9.04
C SER A 156 8.83 9.75 -7.67
N GLY A 157 8.10 9.34 -6.62
CA GLY A 157 8.20 9.92 -5.28
C GLY A 157 7.51 11.28 -5.13
N ALA A 158 6.74 11.73 -6.13
CA ALA A 158 6.03 13.01 -6.10
C ALA A 158 4.95 13.04 -5.02
N ILE A 159 4.30 11.90 -4.80
CA ILE A 159 3.33 11.68 -3.72
C ILE A 159 3.85 10.63 -2.76
N GLN A 160 3.60 10.85 -1.47
CA GLN A 160 4.13 9.99 -0.41
C GLN A 160 3.16 8.90 0.03
N ALA A 161 1.85 9.16 0.03
CA ALA A 161 0.87 8.22 0.58
C ALA A 161 0.01 7.60 -0.53
N PHE A 162 0.03 6.27 -0.60
CA PHE A 162 -0.77 5.49 -1.55
C PHE A 162 -1.67 4.50 -0.80
N ARG A 163 -2.95 4.47 -1.14
CA ARG A 163 -3.93 3.57 -0.52
C ARG A 163 -4.37 2.45 -1.45
N PHE A 164 -4.31 1.20 -0.99
CA PHE A 164 -4.91 0.05 -1.68
C PHE A 164 -6.18 -0.42 -0.98
N THR A 165 -7.22 -0.64 -1.76
CA THR A 165 -8.36 -1.47 -1.36
C THR A 165 -7.97 -2.95 -1.32
N CYS A 166 -8.61 -3.72 -0.44
CA CYS A 166 -8.42 -5.14 -0.07
C CYS A 166 -8.19 -6.19 -1.19
N ALA A 167 -8.23 -5.83 -2.48
CA ALA A 167 -8.03 -6.73 -3.60
C ALA A 167 -6.95 -6.22 -4.55
N LEU A 168 -5.91 -7.05 -4.72
CA LEU A 168 -5.05 -7.15 -5.90
C LEU A 168 -4.08 -5.99 -6.15
N PHE A 169 -2.91 -6.08 -5.52
CA PHE A 169 -1.68 -5.97 -6.31
C PHE A 169 -1.27 -7.41 -6.67
N PRO A 170 -1.19 -7.80 -7.94
CA PRO A 170 -0.33 -8.90 -8.30
C PRO A 170 1.11 -8.41 -8.03
N LEU A 171 1.72 -8.89 -6.96
CA LEU A 171 3.17 -8.86 -6.81
C LEU A 171 3.82 -9.63 -7.97
#